data_AF-A0A920P1R5-F1
#
_entry.id   AF-A0A920P1R5-F1
#
_cell.length_a   1.000
_cell.length_b   1.000
_cell.length_c   1.000
_cell.angle_alpha   90.00
_cell.angle_beta   90.00
_cell.angle_gamma   90.00
#
_symmetry.space_group_name_H-M   'P 1'
#
loop_
_entity.id
_entity.type
_entity.pdbx_description
1 polymer ?
#
loop_
_entity_poly.entity_id
_entity_poly.type
_entity_poly.pdbx_seq_one_letter_code
_entity_poly.pdbx_strand_id
1 'polypeptide(L)' 'MAMTDYNVGSNHVLPTNGSAKYSSGISVNEFYKRISYINLSKKGIESLGPSVITLANYEGLVGHAQSVVKRIRRK' A
#
# COMPACT_ATOMS: atom_id res chain seq x y z
N MET A 1 34.99 4.40 -4.38
CA MET A 1 34.41 4.08 -5.70
C MET A 1 34.82 2.68 -6.14
N ALA A 2 36.07 2.41 -6.51
CA ALA A 2 36.48 1.05 -6.93
C ALA A 2 36.07 -0.07 -5.95
N MET A 3 36.31 0.09 -4.65
CA MET A 3 35.95 -0.95 -3.67
C MET A 3 34.41 -1.19 -3.62
N THR A 4 33.60 -0.13 -3.73
CA THR A 4 32.13 -0.23 -3.75
C THR A 4 31.58 -0.76 -5.06
N ASP A 5 32.33 -0.61 -6.15
CA ASP A 5 31.96 -1.12 -7.46
C ASP A 5 32.24 -2.63 -7.59
N TYR A 6 33.06 -3.20 -6.70
CA TYR A 6 33.53 -4.58 -6.85
C TYR A 6 33.29 -5.50 -5.64
N ASN A 7 33.50 -5.07 -4.37
CA ASN A 7 33.58 -6.05 -3.26
C ASN A 7 33.05 -5.55 -1.89
N VAL A 8 32.56 -4.33 -1.75
CA VAL A 8 31.99 -3.86 -0.46
C VAL A 8 30.60 -4.46 -0.21
N GLY A 9 29.96 -5.05 -1.21
CA GLY A 9 28.62 -5.65 -1.11
C GLY A 9 27.48 -4.68 -1.42
N SER A 10 27.78 -3.39 -1.67
CA SER A 10 26.84 -2.44 -2.25
C SER A 10 26.57 -2.75 -3.72
N ASN A 11 25.39 -2.38 -4.23
CA ASN A 11 25.12 -2.46 -5.66
C ASN A 11 25.52 -1.15 -6.36
N HIS A 12 26.35 -1.24 -7.39
CA HIS A 12 26.80 -0.09 -8.17
C HIS A 12 25.87 0.31 -9.33
N VAL A 13 24.77 -0.42 -9.53
CA VAL A 13 23.71 -0.03 -10.46
C VAL A 13 22.86 1.03 -9.76
N LEU A 14 23.21 2.28 -10.03
CA LEU A 14 22.66 3.46 -9.37
C LEU A 14 21.92 4.39 -10.35
N PRO A 15 20.97 5.20 -9.88
CA PRO A 15 20.26 6.17 -10.72
C PRO A 15 21.18 7.28 -11.22
N THR A 16 21.05 7.66 -12.49
CA THR A 16 21.86 8.70 -13.15
C THR A 16 20.98 9.89 -13.60
N ASN A 17 21.57 10.93 -14.18
CA ASN A 17 20.85 12.11 -14.70
C ASN A 17 19.93 12.79 -13.66
N GLY A 18 20.36 12.84 -12.38
CA GLY A 18 19.62 13.48 -11.29
C GLY A 18 18.44 12.67 -10.70
N SER A 19 18.17 11.46 -11.21
CA SER A 19 17.07 10.62 -10.73
C SER A 19 17.26 10.08 -9.32
N ALA A 20 18.47 10.16 -8.75
CA ALA A 20 18.74 9.83 -7.34
C ALA A 20 17.91 10.67 -6.34
N LYS A 21 17.26 11.76 -6.78
CA LYS A 21 16.31 12.54 -5.98
C LYS A 21 15.02 11.78 -5.65
N TYR A 22 14.62 10.80 -6.46
CA TYR A 22 13.35 10.07 -6.33
C TYR A 22 13.47 8.56 -6.59
N SER A 23 14.64 8.08 -6.99
CA SER A 23 14.92 6.66 -7.23
C SER A 23 16.04 6.16 -6.32
N SER A 24 15.95 4.89 -5.93
CA SER A 24 16.99 4.18 -5.19
C SER A 24 17.95 3.44 -6.13
N GLY A 25 19.14 3.10 -5.64
CA GLY A 25 19.95 2.06 -6.26
C GLY A 25 19.22 0.71 -6.24
N ILE A 26 19.55 -0.16 -7.19
CA ILE A 26 18.89 -1.48 -7.27
C ILE A 26 19.13 -2.27 -5.97
N SER A 27 18.08 -2.93 -5.52
CA SER A 27 18.05 -3.78 -4.34
C SER A 27 17.29 -5.07 -4.67
N VAL A 28 17.05 -5.91 -3.66
CA VAL A 28 16.18 -7.08 -3.83
C VAL A 28 14.72 -6.70 -4.09
N ASN A 29 14.30 -5.49 -3.70
CA ASN A 29 12.91 -5.03 -3.82
C ASN A 29 12.46 -4.88 -5.28
N GLU A 30 13.38 -4.68 -6.21
CA GLU A 30 13.12 -4.59 -7.64
C GLU A 30 12.74 -5.94 -8.26
N PHE A 31 13.01 -7.05 -7.55
CA PHE A 31 12.78 -8.41 -8.04
C PHE A 31 11.54 -9.08 -7.44
N TYR A 32 10.81 -8.41 -6.55
CA TYR A 32 9.54 -8.92 -6.03
C TYR A 32 8.47 -7.83 -5.95
N LYS A 33 7.21 -8.25 -5.96
CA LYS A 33 6.07 -7.35 -5.81
C LYS A 33 5.56 -7.40 -4.38
N ARG A 34 5.47 -6.25 -3.72
CA ARG A 34 4.82 -6.11 -2.41
C ARG A 34 3.31 -6.06 -2.62
N ILE A 35 2.57 -7.01 -2.04
CA ILE A 35 1.11 -7.09 -2.13
C ILE A 35 0.54 -6.87 -0.73
N SER A 36 -0.31 -5.84 -0.58
CA SER A 36 -1.06 -5.61 0.66
C SER A 36 -2.27 -6.54 0.70
N TYR A 37 -2.41 -7.30 1.79
CA TYR A 37 -3.56 -8.17 2.04
C TYR A 37 -4.29 -7.69 3.29
N ILE A 38 -5.60 -7.43 3.16
CA ILE A 38 -6.45 -7.00 4.26
C ILE A 38 -7.58 -8.01 4.40
N ASN A 39 -7.76 -8.54 5.60
CA ASN A 39 -8.89 -9.41 5.97
C ASN A 39 -9.56 -8.87 7.22
N LEU A 40 -10.88 -8.74 7.19
CA LEU A 40 -11.67 -8.22 8.31
C LEU A 40 -12.57 -9.31 8.86
N SER A 41 -12.54 -9.48 10.19
CA SER A 41 -13.54 -10.26 10.89
C SER A 41 -14.89 -9.54 10.86
N LYS A 42 -15.97 -10.25 11.18
CA LYS A 42 -17.31 -9.66 11.33
C LYS A 42 -17.31 -8.47 12.30
N LYS A 43 -16.62 -8.62 13.44
CA LYS A 43 -16.44 -7.54 14.44
C LYS A 43 -15.69 -6.34 13.85
N GLY A 44 -14.67 -6.59 13.01
CA GLY A 44 -13.94 -5.53 12.31
C GLY A 44 -14.85 -4.72 11.36
N ILE A 45 -15.70 -5.41 10.58
CA ILE A 45 -16.68 -4.77 9.71
C ILE A 45 -17.69 -3.95 10.52
N GLU A 46 -18.19 -4.49 11.64
CA GLU A 46 -19.14 -3.77 12.50
C GLU A 46 -18.52 -2.55 13.19
N SER A 47 -17.25 -2.64 13.60
CA SER A 47 -16.53 -1.55 14.27
C SER A 47 -16.14 -0.42 13.32
N LEU A 48 -15.64 -0.74 12.12
CA LEU A 48 -15.17 0.26 11.14
C LEU A 48 -16.28 0.74 10.20
N GLY A 49 -17.30 -0.09 10.00
CA GLY A 49 -18.36 0.12 9.03
C GLY A 49 -19.06 1.48 9.14
N PRO A 50 -19.46 1.96 10.33
CA PRO A 50 -20.08 3.27 10.48
C PRO A 50 -19.22 4.41 9.94
N SER A 51 -17.92 4.43 10.26
CA SER A 51 -16.99 5.45 9.78
C SER A 51 -16.78 5.37 8.27
N VAL A 52 -16.69 4.16 7.71
CA VAL A 52 -16.55 3.96 6.26
C VAL A 52 -17.80 4.44 5.51
N ILE A 53 -19.00 4.18 6.05
CA ILE A 53 -20.25 4.66 5.46
C ILE A 53 -20.31 6.20 5.48
N THR A 54 -19.92 6.83 6.59
CA THR A 54 -19.87 8.29 6.71
C THR A 54 -18.95 8.91 5.66
N LEU A 55 -17.73 8.38 5.52
CA LEU A 55 -16.76 8.86 4.52
C LEU A 55 -17.28 8.64 3.09
N ALA A 56 -17.79 7.45 2.78
CA ALA A 56 -18.30 7.14 1.45
C ALA A 56 -19.51 8.02 1.06
N ASN A 57 -20.38 8.35 2.02
CA ASN A 57 -21.48 9.28 1.77
C ASN A 57 -20.99 10.72 1.56
N TYR A 58 -20.00 11.16 2.35
CA TYR A 58 -19.39 12.49 2.19
C TYR A 58 -18.71 12.66 0.82
N GLU A 59 -18.08 11.59 0.32
CA GLU A 59 -17.44 11.55 -1.01
C GLU A 59 -18.45 11.33 -2.16
N GLY A 60 -19.74 11.12 -1.88
CA GLY A 60 -20.75 10.83 -2.90
C GLY A 60 -20.67 9.41 -3.50
N LEU A 61 -19.91 8.50 -2.89
CA LEU A 61 -19.67 7.14 -3.36
C LEU A 61 -20.73 6.15 -2.83
N VAL A 62 -21.97 6.29 -3.28
CA VAL A 62 -23.13 5.51 -2.80
C VAL A 62 -22.91 3.99 -2.87
N GLY A 63 -22.28 3.49 -3.94
CA GLY A 63 -21.99 2.06 -4.10
C GLY A 63 -21.03 1.51 -3.04
N HIS A 64 -20.05 2.31 -2.62
CA HIS A 64 -19.12 1.94 -1.55
C HIS A 64 -19.85 1.84 -0.22
N ALA A 65 -20.66 2.84 0.13
CA ALA A 65 -21.47 2.84 1.35
C ALA A 65 -22.42 1.63 1.39
N GLN A 66 -23.17 1.39 0.32
CA GLN A 66 -24.12 0.28 0.24
C GLN A 66 -23.44 -1.09 0.38
N SER A 67 -22.21 -1.24 -0.14
CA SER A 67 -21.46 -2.49 0.00
C SER A 67 -21.19 -2.85 1.47
N VAL A 68 -20.94 -1.85 2.31
CA VAL A 68 -20.70 -2.01 3.75
C VAL A 68 -22.02 -2.21 4.48
N VAL A 69 -23.04 -1.41 4.18
CA VAL A 69 -24.39 -1.54 4.77
C VAL A 69 -24.94 -2.96 4.61
N LYS A 70 -24.76 -3.59 3.43
CA LYS A 70 -25.19 -4.98 3.17
C LYS A 70 -24.50 -6.02 4.06
N ARG A 71 -23.31 -5.72 4.60
CA ARG A 71 -22.49 -6.63 5.41
C ARG A 71 -22.62 -6.39 6.90
N ILE A 72 -23.08 -5.21 7.32
CA ILE A 72 -23.41 -4.93 8.73
C ILE A 72 -24.72 -5.66 9.06
N ARG A 73 -24.61 -6.72 9.87
CA ARG A 73 -25.78 -7.38 10.45
C ARG A 73 -26.21 -6.62 11.70
N ARG A 74 -27.05 -5.60 11.54
CA ARG A 74 -27.81 -5.06 12.67
C ARG A 74 -28.86 -6.11 13.06
N LYS A 75 -28.69 -6.71 14.24
CA LYS A 75 -29.81 -7.20 15.03
C LYS A 75 -29.88 -6.31 16.26
#